data_AF-A0A6P7IAN5-F1
#
_entry.id   AF-A0A6P7IAN5-F1
#
_cell.length_a   1.000
_cell.length_b   1.000
_cell.length_c   1.000
_cell.angle_alpha   90.00
_cell.angle_beta   90.00
_cell.angle_gamma   90.00
#
_symmetry.space_group_name_H-M   'P 1'
#
loop_
_entity.id
_entity.type
_entity.pdbx_description
1 polymer ?
#
loop_
_entity_poly.entity_id
_entity_poly.type
_entity_poly.pdbx_seq_one_letter_code
_entity_poly.pdbx_strand_id
1 'polypeptide(L)'
;MVFDVKAGDCWLLAAIGSLTLNEQLLHRVVPHGQSFKHQYAGIFHFQFWQFGEWVDVVIDDRLPVKDGELLFVHSAEGSEFWSALLEKAYAKLNGSYEALSGGSTTEGFEDFTGGVSEMYELKKAPRDLYRIISKALERESLLGCSIDISSAFDMEAVTFKKLVKGHAYSVTGLRQVEHRGQKEKLIRIRNPWGQVEWTGAWSDSSSEWNDIDSAEKDEMLCKMEDGEFWMSFQEFLRQFSRLEICNLTPDVLSQDSTSFWTTMTFEGTWRRGSTAGGCRNHPNTFWINPQYKISLLEEDDDPEDDEAACSFLVALMQKDRRRYRRQGQDMHTIGFAIYEIPEEFRGCPSVHMKKEFFLRHSSCARSETFINLREVSARLRLPPGEYLIVPSTFEPSKEADFVLRVFTEKQSETTEMDDSVVANFDEEEEVLESDIDDSFRSMFAQLSGDDMEISVRELRTILNRVVSKHRDLQTDGFSMESCRAMVCLMDKDGSARLGLLEFQILWNKIRKWLGIFREFDLDKSGCMNSYEMRLALENGGFRLNNRLYQMLIARYADNEIIDFDNFTCCLVKLEAMFRAFQELDRDGTGSVEMNIIEWLCLTMCG
;
A
#
# COMPACT_ATOMS: atom_id res chain seq x y z
N MET A 1 -33.76 1.43 -8.50
CA MET A 1 -33.39 0.00 -8.44
C MET A 1 -33.35 -0.45 -6.99
N VAL A 2 -34.12 -1.48 -6.63
CA VAL A 2 -34.26 -2.00 -5.25
C VAL A 2 -33.57 -3.36 -5.15
N PHE A 3 -32.76 -3.58 -4.10
CA PHE A 3 -32.03 -4.83 -3.89
C PHE A 3 -32.36 -5.46 -2.52
N ASP A 4 -32.55 -6.78 -2.47
CA ASP A 4 -32.82 -7.55 -1.24
C ASP A 4 -31.72 -8.60 -0.98
N VAL A 5 -31.37 -8.84 0.30
CA VAL A 5 -30.27 -9.73 0.73
C VAL A 5 -30.58 -10.46 2.04
N LYS A 6 -30.07 -11.70 2.17
CA LYS A 6 -29.87 -12.39 3.45
C LYS A 6 -28.49 -12.07 4.04
N ALA A 7 -28.47 -11.32 5.16
CA ALA A 7 -27.39 -11.06 6.14
C ALA A 7 -25.91 -11.22 5.69
N GLY A 8 -25.18 -10.10 5.60
CA GLY A 8 -23.70 -10.10 5.57
C GLY A 8 -23.03 -9.03 4.67
N ASP A 9 -23.69 -8.63 3.59
CA ASP A 9 -23.10 -7.84 2.49
C ASP A 9 -23.81 -6.48 2.25
N CYS A 10 -24.50 -5.95 3.27
CA CYS A 10 -25.24 -4.67 3.19
C CYS A 10 -24.35 -3.47 2.80
N TRP A 11 -23.06 -3.52 3.15
CA TRP A 11 -22.06 -2.52 2.77
C TRP A 11 -21.84 -2.46 1.26
N LEU A 12 -21.78 -3.61 0.59
CA LEU A 12 -21.56 -3.71 -0.85
C LEU A 12 -22.81 -3.23 -1.60
N LEU A 13 -23.99 -3.56 -1.09
CA LEU A 13 -25.25 -3.06 -1.63
C LEU A 13 -25.37 -1.54 -1.58
N ALA A 14 -24.97 -0.91 -0.48
CA ALA A 14 -24.95 0.55 -0.39
C ALA A 14 -23.98 1.14 -1.41
N ALA A 15 -22.83 0.51 -1.63
CA ALA A 15 -21.89 0.92 -2.68
C ALA A 15 -22.49 0.78 -4.09
N ILE A 16 -23.11 -0.35 -4.41
CA ILE A 16 -23.80 -0.59 -5.69
C ILE A 16 -24.97 0.40 -5.86
N GLY A 17 -25.73 0.65 -4.79
CA GLY A 17 -26.84 1.59 -4.76
C GLY A 17 -26.40 3.01 -5.08
N SER A 18 -25.31 3.48 -4.49
CA SER A 18 -24.74 4.79 -4.84
C SER A 18 -24.16 4.83 -6.25
N LEU A 19 -23.59 3.72 -6.74
CA LEU A 19 -23.09 3.64 -8.13
C LEU A 19 -24.21 3.89 -9.14
N THR A 20 -25.45 3.46 -8.87
CA THR A 20 -26.59 3.72 -9.76
C THR A 20 -27.00 5.19 -9.86
N LEU A 21 -26.48 6.07 -8.99
CA LEU A 21 -26.76 7.51 -9.03
C LEU A 21 -25.92 8.22 -10.10
N ASN A 22 -24.86 7.59 -10.59
CA ASN A 22 -24.00 8.12 -11.64
C ASN A 22 -23.86 7.09 -12.78
N GLU A 23 -24.56 7.35 -13.89
CA GLU A 23 -24.60 6.45 -15.05
C GLU A 23 -23.21 6.26 -15.70
N GLN A 24 -22.34 7.28 -15.67
CA GLN A 24 -20.99 7.18 -16.22
C GLN A 24 -20.12 6.23 -15.38
N LEU A 25 -20.16 6.36 -14.05
CA LEU A 25 -19.48 5.44 -13.13
C LEU A 25 -20.00 4.02 -13.25
N LEU A 26 -21.34 3.88 -13.33
CA LEU A 26 -21.97 2.58 -13.49
C LEU A 26 -21.45 1.87 -14.72
N HIS A 27 -21.34 2.56 -15.86
CA HIS A 27 -20.87 1.96 -17.10
C HIS A 27 -19.35 1.76 -17.18
N ARG A 28 -18.60 2.43 -16.29
CA ARG A 28 -17.19 2.09 -16.06
C ARG A 28 -17.06 0.71 -15.41
N VAL A 29 -17.89 0.41 -14.41
CA VAL A 29 -17.86 -0.88 -13.68
C VAL A 29 -18.63 -1.99 -14.41
N VAL A 30 -19.74 -1.64 -15.06
CA VAL A 30 -20.68 -2.52 -15.77
C VAL A 30 -20.69 -2.14 -17.26
N PRO A 31 -19.76 -2.70 -18.06
CA PRO A 31 -19.64 -2.35 -19.47
C PRO A 31 -20.92 -2.58 -20.27
N HIS A 32 -21.21 -1.66 -21.20
CA HIS A 32 -22.28 -1.81 -22.17
C HIS A 32 -22.09 -3.02 -23.10
N GLY A 33 -23.18 -3.43 -23.77
CA GLY A 33 -23.15 -4.46 -24.80
C GLY A 33 -23.38 -5.89 -24.28
N GLN A 34 -23.49 -6.07 -22.97
CA GLN A 34 -23.81 -7.36 -22.34
C GLN A 34 -25.32 -7.64 -22.41
N SER A 35 -25.71 -8.79 -22.94
CA SER A 35 -27.13 -9.15 -23.12
C SER A 35 -27.38 -10.65 -23.02
N PHE A 36 -28.50 -11.03 -22.41
CA PHE A 36 -29.01 -12.40 -22.43
C PHE A 36 -29.65 -12.79 -23.78
N LYS A 37 -29.87 -11.82 -24.70
CA LYS A 37 -30.57 -12.05 -25.97
C LYS A 37 -29.66 -11.99 -27.18
N HIS A 38 -28.67 -11.09 -27.16
CA HIS A 38 -27.76 -10.87 -28.29
C HIS A 38 -26.37 -11.38 -27.95
N GLN A 39 -25.80 -12.23 -28.80
CA GLN A 39 -24.45 -12.82 -28.63
C GLN A 39 -24.24 -13.51 -27.27
N TYR A 40 -25.31 -14.01 -26.66
CA TYR A 40 -25.26 -14.67 -25.37
C TYR A 40 -24.48 -15.99 -25.44
N ALA A 41 -23.47 -16.12 -24.58
CA ALA A 41 -22.66 -17.32 -24.42
C ALA A 41 -22.51 -17.71 -22.93
N GLY A 42 -23.39 -17.24 -22.05
CA GLY A 42 -23.30 -17.48 -20.61
C GLY A 42 -22.07 -16.86 -19.95
N ILE A 43 -21.58 -15.74 -20.49
CA ILE A 43 -20.35 -15.05 -20.08
C ILE A 43 -20.60 -13.55 -19.96
N PHE A 44 -20.10 -12.96 -18.88
CA PHE A 44 -20.22 -11.55 -18.54
C PHE A 44 -18.89 -11.04 -17.97
N HIS A 45 -18.67 -9.73 -17.98
CA HIS A 45 -17.47 -9.12 -17.41
C HIS A 45 -17.77 -7.78 -16.73
N PHE A 46 -16.94 -7.45 -15.75
CA PHE A 46 -17.05 -6.25 -14.91
C PHE A 46 -15.66 -5.69 -14.66
N GLN A 47 -15.57 -4.39 -14.41
CA GLN A 47 -14.29 -3.74 -14.13
C GLN A 47 -14.27 -3.24 -12.69
N PHE A 48 -13.24 -3.61 -11.95
CA PHE A 48 -13.04 -3.14 -10.59
C PHE A 48 -11.68 -2.46 -10.50
N TRP A 49 -11.64 -1.33 -9.81
CA TRP A 49 -10.38 -0.74 -9.40
C TRP A 49 -9.79 -1.57 -8.27
N GLN A 50 -8.53 -1.97 -8.41
CA GLN A 50 -7.77 -2.73 -7.43
C GLN A 50 -6.40 -2.09 -7.29
N PHE A 51 -6.17 -1.45 -6.14
CA PHE A 51 -4.84 -1.03 -5.70
C PHE A 51 -4.06 -0.18 -6.71
N GLY A 52 -4.75 0.69 -7.46
CA GLY A 52 -4.14 1.57 -8.46
C GLY A 52 -4.51 1.25 -9.90
N GLU A 53 -5.05 0.04 -10.16
CA GLU A 53 -5.27 -0.44 -11.53
C GLU A 53 -6.71 -0.92 -11.75
N TRP A 54 -7.23 -0.74 -12.96
CA TRP A 54 -8.54 -1.30 -13.35
C TRP A 54 -8.37 -2.75 -13.82
N VAL A 55 -9.06 -3.66 -13.17
CA VAL A 55 -9.01 -5.11 -13.45
C VAL A 55 -10.34 -5.57 -14.06
N ASP A 56 -10.26 -6.18 -15.23
CA ASP A 56 -11.41 -6.80 -15.90
C ASP A 56 -11.64 -8.23 -15.39
N VAL A 57 -12.83 -8.49 -14.84
CA VAL A 57 -13.20 -9.74 -14.21
C VAL A 57 -14.32 -10.41 -14.99
N VAL A 58 -13.96 -11.49 -15.68
CA VAL A 58 -14.90 -12.32 -16.45
C VAL A 58 -15.52 -13.41 -15.60
N ILE A 59 -16.84 -13.61 -15.69
CA ILE A 59 -17.58 -14.65 -14.99
C ILE A 59 -18.59 -15.34 -15.93
N ASP A 60 -18.97 -16.57 -15.56
CA ASP A 60 -20.19 -17.17 -16.09
C ASP A 60 -21.44 -16.67 -15.34
N ASP A 61 -22.64 -17.00 -15.81
CA ASP A 61 -23.90 -16.52 -15.24
C ASP A 61 -24.60 -17.48 -14.25
N ARG A 62 -23.91 -18.53 -13.80
CA ARG A 62 -24.46 -19.46 -12.80
C ARG A 62 -24.52 -18.79 -11.42
N LEU A 63 -25.71 -18.50 -10.93
CA LEU A 63 -25.90 -17.85 -9.63
C LEU A 63 -26.32 -18.86 -8.55
N PRO A 64 -25.89 -18.69 -7.28
CA PRO A 64 -26.33 -19.52 -6.17
C PRO A 64 -27.84 -19.34 -5.90
N VAL A 65 -28.56 -20.45 -5.88
CA VAL A 65 -30.03 -20.49 -5.69
C VAL A 65 -30.37 -21.50 -4.60
N LYS A 66 -31.36 -21.16 -3.78
CA LYS A 66 -31.98 -22.07 -2.81
C LYS A 66 -33.49 -21.95 -2.90
N ASP A 67 -34.18 -23.08 -2.96
CA ASP A 67 -35.64 -23.15 -3.06
C ASP A 67 -36.22 -22.37 -4.26
N GLY A 68 -35.43 -22.20 -5.32
CA GLY A 68 -35.82 -21.45 -6.53
C GLY A 68 -35.56 -19.95 -6.49
N GLU A 69 -35.05 -19.43 -5.36
CA GLU A 69 -34.74 -18.01 -5.17
C GLU A 69 -33.23 -17.76 -5.09
N LEU A 70 -32.80 -16.60 -5.59
CA LEU A 70 -31.41 -16.17 -5.48
C LEU A 70 -31.02 -16.01 -4.00
N LEU A 71 -29.85 -16.54 -3.64
CA LEU A 71 -29.37 -16.51 -2.26
C LEU A 71 -28.79 -15.14 -1.85
N PHE A 72 -28.21 -14.43 -2.81
CA PHE A 72 -27.47 -13.18 -2.60
C PHE A 72 -28.19 -12.01 -3.30
N VAL A 73 -27.45 -10.95 -3.67
CA VAL A 73 -28.02 -9.73 -4.25
C VAL A 73 -28.87 -10.05 -5.47
N HIS A 74 -30.09 -9.50 -5.48
CA HIS A 74 -31.00 -9.60 -6.62
C HIS A 74 -31.88 -8.36 -6.73
N SER A 75 -32.34 -8.06 -7.94
CA SER A 75 -33.26 -6.96 -8.21
C SER A 75 -34.70 -7.34 -7.83
N ALA A 76 -35.45 -6.39 -7.29
CA ALA A 76 -36.89 -6.54 -7.03
C ALA A 76 -37.71 -6.79 -8.31
N GLU A 77 -37.22 -6.37 -9.48
CA GLU A 77 -37.92 -6.55 -10.76
C GLU A 77 -37.84 -8.00 -11.29
N GLY A 78 -36.98 -8.84 -10.70
CA GLY A 78 -36.88 -10.29 -10.97
C GLY A 78 -36.31 -10.69 -12.34
N SER A 79 -36.40 -9.82 -13.34
CA SER A 79 -35.81 -10.02 -14.69
C SER A 79 -34.48 -9.30 -14.91
N GLU A 80 -33.93 -8.68 -13.87
CA GLU A 80 -32.68 -7.92 -13.90
C GLU A 80 -31.60 -8.63 -13.06
N PHE A 81 -30.46 -8.94 -13.70
CA PHE A 81 -29.42 -9.81 -13.10
C PHE A 81 -28.04 -9.17 -13.00
N TRP A 82 -27.85 -7.94 -13.49
CA TRP A 82 -26.52 -7.33 -13.54
C TRP A 82 -25.91 -7.15 -12.15
N SER A 83 -26.71 -6.81 -11.13
CA SER A 83 -26.24 -6.64 -9.75
C SER A 83 -25.82 -7.96 -9.12
N ALA A 84 -26.59 -9.03 -9.36
CA ALA A 84 -26.26 -10.39 -8.93
C ALA A 84 -24.95 -10.89 -9.57
N LEU A 85 -24.75 -10.58 -10.85
CA LEU A 85 -23.54 -10.91 -11.59
C LEU A 85 -22.34 -10.05 -11.15
N LEU A 86 -22.56 -8.76 -10.87
CA LEU A 86 -21.55 -7.85 -10.36
C LEU A 86 -21.02 -8.35 -9.01
N GLU A 87 -21.92 -8.68 -8.08
CA GLU A 87 -21.56 -9.27 -6.79
C GLU A 87 -20.77 -10.57 -6.97
N LYS A 88 -21.19 -11.44 -7.90
CA LYS A 88 -20.44 -12.67 -8.22
C LYS A 88 -19.02 -12.38 -8.71
N ALA A 89 -18.84 -11.39 -9.59
CA ALA A 89 -17.54 -10.99 -10.10
C ALA A 89 -16.66 -10.43 -8.96
N TYR A 90 -17.25 -9.65 -8.07
CA TYR A 90 -16.57 -9.11 -6.90
C TYR A 90 -16.21 -10.21 -5.87
N ALA A 91 -17.09 -11.20 -5.67
CA ALA A 91 -16.83 -12.39 -4.87
C ALA A 91 -15.68 -13.22 -5.46
N LYS A 92 -15.62 -13.38 -6.80
CA LYS A 92 -14.51 -14.05 -7.48
C LYS A 92 -13.19 -13.34 -7.24
N LEU A 93 -13.17 -12.01 -7.34
CA LEU A 93 -11.97 -11.18 -7.12
C LEU A 93 -11.40 -11.36 -5.71
N ASN A 94 -12.30 -11.45 -4.72
CA ASN A 94 -11.99 -11.67 -3.31
C ASN A 94 -11.83 -13.16 -2.93
N GLY A 95 -12.08 -14.10 -3.85
CA GLY A 95 -11.88 -15.53 -3.72
C GLY A 95 -13.12 -16.37 -3.34
N SER A 96 -14.15 -15.77 -2.75
CA SER A 96 -15.46 -16.40 -2.48
C SER A 96 -16.49 -15.40 -1.96
N TYR A 97 -17.78 -15.73 -2.05
CA TYR A 97 -18.86 -14.95 -1.41
C TYR A 97 -18.64 -14.74 0.10
N GLU A 98 -18.20 -15.78 0.83
CA GLU A 98 -17.89 -15.67 2.26
C GLU A 98 -16.80 -14.61 2.58
N ALA A 99 -15.92 -14.31 1.63
CA ALA A 99 -14.87 -13.31 1.82
C ALA A 99 -15.40 -11.85 1.77
N LEU A 100 -16.64 -11.65 1.30
CA LEU A 100 -17.30 -10.35 1.25
C LEU A 100 -17.88 -9.93 2.61
N SER A 101 -18.17 -10.89 3.48
CA SER A 101 -18.70 -10.64 4.82
C SER A 101 -17.77 -9.71 5.62
N GLY A 102 -18.35 -8.69 6.26
CA GLY A 102 -17.62 -7.74 7.11
C GLY A 102 -16.68 -6.81 6.33
N GLY A 103 -17.22 -6.10 5.34
CA GLY A 103 -16.57 -4.97 4.69
C GLY A 103 -17.21 -3.63 5.00
N SER A 104 -16.56 -2.56 4.53
CA SER A 104 -16.99 -1.18 4.66
C SER A 104 -17.48 -0.64 3.32
N THR A 105 -18.47 0.26 3.33
CA THR A 105 -18.98 0.89 2.09
C THR A 105 -17.87 1.63 1.34
N THR A 106 -16.91 2.23 2.07
CA THR A 106 -15.69 2.82 1.50
C THR A 106 -14.92 1.86 0.61
N GLU A 107 -14.80 0.58 0.99
CA GLU A 107 -14.08 -0.41 0.17
C GLU A 107 -14.78 -0.61 -1.18
N GLY A 108 -16.11 -0.62 -1.17
CA GLY A 108 -16.90 -0.74 -2.39
C GLY A 108 -16.81 0.52 -3.25
N PHE A 109 -16.87 1.71 -2.63
CA PHE A 109 -16.71 2.96 -3.37
C PHE A 109 -15.34 3.05 -4.04
N GLU A 110 -14.26 2.76 -3.31
CA GLU A 110 -12.90 2.73 -3.86
C GLU A 110 -12.80 1.73 -5.01
N ASP A 111 -13.34 0.52 -4.86
CA ASP A 111 -13.23 -0.52 -5.90
C ASP A 111 -14.12 -0.25 -7.12
N PHE A 112 -15.17 0.55 -6.98
CA PHE A 112 -16.05 0.94 -8.08
C PHE A 112 -15.64 2.23 -8.77
N THR A 113 -14.79 3.04 -8.16
CA THR A 113 -14.47 4.38 -8.68
C THR A 113 -12.98 4.61 -8.88
N GLY A 114 -12.10 3.92 -8.16
CA GLY A 114 -10.70 4.33 -8.01
C GLY A 114 -10.50 5.63 -7.24
N GLY A 115 -11.58 6.14 -6.66
CA GLY A 115 -11.60 7.33 -5.83
C GLY A 115 -10.89 7.15 -4.50
N VAL A 116 -10.87 8.22 -3.72
CA VAL A 116 -10.30 8.24 -2.37
C VAL A 116 -11.38 8.52 -1.35
N SER A 117 -11.43 7.69 -0.31
CA SER A 117 -12.45 7.82 0.72
C SER A 117 -11.95 8.62 1.92
N GLU A 118 -12.81 9.51 2.41
CA GLU A 118 -12.68 10.23 3.67
C GLU A 118 -13.78 9.79 4.62
N MET A 119 -13.47 9.79 5.92
CA MET A 119 -14.39 9.35 6.96
C MET A 119 -14.53 10.43 8.04
N TYR A 120 -15.78 10.76 8.39
CA TYR A 120 -16.11 11.73 9.43
C TYR A 120 -16.92 11.08 10.55
N GLU A 121 -16.44 11.21 11.79
CA GLU A 121 -17.21 10.87 12.99
C GLU A 121 -18.20 12.00 13.28
N LEU A 122 -19.50 11.75 13.10
CA LEU A 122 -20.53 12.79 13.15
C LEU A 122 -20.69 13.46 14.52
N LYS A 123 -20.32 12.76 15.60
CA LYS A 123 -20.29 13.30 16.97
C LYS A 123 -19.22 14.39 17.16
N LYS A 124 -18.17 14.37 16.33
CA LYS A 124 -17.06 15.33 16.33
C LYS A 124 -16.95 16.04 14.97
N ALA A 125 -18.07 16.15 14.25
CA ALA A 125 -18.11 16.73 12.92
C ALA A 125 -17.53 18.16 12.90
N PRO A 126 -16.77 18.53 11.85
CA PRO A 126 -16.33 19.90 11.66
C PRO A 126 -17.55 20.82 11.44
N ARG A 127 -17.42 22.10 11.82
CA ARG A 127 -18.53 23.06 11.78
C ARG A 127 -19.05 23.30 10.35
N ASP A 128 -18.18 23.15 9.37
CA ASP A 128 -18.46 23.35 7.96
C ASP A 128 -18.82 22.04 7.22
N LEU A 129 -19.09 20.93 7.93
CA LEU A 129 -19.43 19.64 7.32
C LEU A 129 -20.55 19.73 6.27
N TYR A 130 -21.57 20.56 6.49
CA TYR A 130 -22.64 20.78 5.50
C TYR A 130 -22.10 21.30 4.16
N ARG A 131 -21.12 22.21 4.21
CA ARG A 131 -20.45 22.76 3.01
C ARG A 131 -19.57 21.70 2.34
N ILE A 132 -18.88 20.88 3.14
CA ILE A 132 -18.07 19.75 2.63
C ILE A 132 -18.95 18.78 1.84
N ILE A 133 -20.10 18.38 2.41
CA ILE A 133 -21.06 17.49 1.74
C ILE A 133 -21.64 18.14 0.47
N SER A 134 -21.96 19.44 0.50
CA SER A 134 -22.47 20.16 -0.69
C SER A 134 -21.45 20.13 -1.82
N LYS A 135 -20.20 20.50 -1.53
CA LYS A 135 -19.10 20.47 -2.51
C LYS A 135 -18.85 19.06 -3.02
N ALA A 136 -18.97 18.03 -2.16
CA ALA A 136 -18.80 16.63 -2.57
C ALA A 136 -19.90 16.18 -3.53
N LEU A 137 -21.17 16.50 -3.25
CA LEU A 137 -22.30 16.18 -4.13
C LEU A 137 -22.22 16.95 -5.47
N GLU A 138 -21.81 18.22 -5.44
CA GLU A 138 -21.58 19.03 -6.65
C GLU A 138 -20.46 18.46 -7.54
N ARG A 139 -19.50 17.74 -6.94
CA ARG A 139 -18.40 17.04 -7.63
C ARG A 139 -18.73 15.58 -7.95
N GLU A 140 -19.99 15.18 -7.80
CA GLU A 140 -20.49 13.83 -8.03
C GLU A 140 -19.78 12.75 -7.18
N SER A 141 -19.17 13.12 -6.06
CA SER A 141 -18.60 12.18 -5.09
C SER A 141 -19.68 11.21 -4.59
N LEU A 142 -19.29 9.98 -4.26
CA LEU A 142 -20.21 9.02 -3.65
C LEU A 142 -20.20 9.18 -2.14
N LEU A 143 -21.38 9.35 -1.54
CA LEU A 143 -21.51 9.54 -0.10
C LEU A 143 -22.29 8.41 0.54
N GLY A 144 -21.75 7.87 1.63
CA GLY A 144 -22.37 6.86 2.47
C GLY A 144 -22.47 7.32 3.92
N CYS A 145 -23.42 6.80 4.68
CA CYS A 145 -23.52 7.03 6.12
C CYS A 145 -24.03 5.79 6.85
N SER A 146 -23.69 5.68 8.13
CA SER A 146 -24.05 4.51 8.94
C SER A 146 -24.27 4.85 10.40
N ILE A 147 -24.97 3.95 11.09
CA ILE A 147 -25.28 4.04 12.52
C ILE A 147 -24.54 2.92 13.25
N ASP A 148 -23.70 3.27 14.22
CA ASP A 148 -22.92 2.31 14.99
C ASP A 148 -23.83 1.41 15.84
N ILE A 149 -23.45 0.12 15.94
CA ILE A 149 -24.09 -0.85 16.84
C ILE A 149 -23.39 -0.89 18.19
N SER A 150 -24.15 -1.07 19.26
CA SER A 150 -23.61 -1.19 20.62
C SER A 150 -23.29 -2.64 20.99
N SER A 151 -23.93 -3.61 20.31
CA SER A 151 -23.71 -5.04 20.47
C SER A 151 -23.99 -5.77 19.15
N ALA A 152 -23.49 -7.00 18.99
CA ALA A 152 -23.79 -7.82 17.81
C ALA A 152 -25.29 -8.13 17.65
N PHE A 153 -26.07 -8.07 18.74
CA PHE A 153 -27.52 -8.22 18.69
C PHE A 153 -28.25 -7.01 18.10
N ASP A 154 -27.58 -5.86 18.00
CA ASP A 154 -28.12 -4.65 17.38
C ASP A 154 -27.86 -4.58 15.86
N MET A 155 -27.19 -5.58 15.28
CA MET A 155 -26.95 -5.65 13.84
C MET A 155 -28.27 -5.74 13.09
N GLU A 156 -28.48 -4.84 12.14
CA GLU A 156 -29.72 -4.66 11.36
C GLU A 156 -30.97 -4.39 12.24
N ALA A 157 -30.77 -3.95 13.50
CA ALA A 157 -31.88 -3.62 14.38
C ALA A 157 -32.58 -2.32 13.94
N VAL A 158 -33.88 -2.40 13.71
CA VAL A 158 -34.73 -1.26 13.36
C VAL A 158 -35.07 -0.45 14.61
N THR A 159 -34.71 0.83 14.61
CA THR A 159 -35.03 1.78 15.66
C THR A 159 -36.51 2.15 15.67
N PHE A 160 -36.97 2.79 16.74
CA PHE A 160 -38.36 3.28 16.83
C PHE A 160 -38.74 4.30 15.74
N LYS A 161 -37.75 4.98 15.14
CA LYS A 161 -37.94 5.89 14.00
C LYS A 161 -37.68 5.24 12.64
N LYS A 162 -37.66 3.91 12.61
CA LYS A 162 -37.41 3.08 11.42
C LYS A 162 -36.04 3.26 10.73
N LEU A 163 -35.04 3.81 11.41
CA LEU A 163 -33.64 3.70 10.96
C LEU A 163 -33.06 2.35 11.36
N VAL A 164 -32.22 1.76 10.53
CA VAL A 164 -31.58 0.45 10.71
C VAL A 164 -30.16 0.66 11.21
N LYS A 165 -29.79 0.01 12.32
CA LYS A 165 -28.42 0.09 12.87
C LYS A 165 -27.49 -0.93 12.22
N GLY A 166 -26.19 -0.62 12.16
CA GLY A 166 -25.19 -1.50 11.56
C GLY A 166 -25.40 -1.71 10.06
N HIS A 167 -26.07 -0.75 9.42
CA HIS A 167 -26.48 -0.77 8.03
C HIS A 167 -25.93 0.47 7.32
N ALA A 168 -25.61 0.31 6.04
CA ALA A 168 -25.09 1.38 5.21
C ALA A 168 -26.22 2.05 4.43
N TYR A 169 -26.22 3.37 4.45
CA TYR A 169 -27.15 4.25 3.72
C TYR A 169 -26.35 5.10 2.73
N SER A 170 -27.01 5.57 1.66
CA SER A 170 -26.43 6.53 0.73
C SER A 170 -26.93 7.93 1.03
N VAL A 171 -26.07 8.95 0.95
CA VAL A 171 -26.50 10.36 0.97
C VAL A 171 -26.68 10.80 -0.48
N THR A 172 -27.89 11.19 -0.85
CA THR A 172 -28.27 11.43 -2.26
C THR A 172 -28.62 12.89 -2.55
N GLY A 173 -28.59 13.77 -1.55
CA GLY A 173 -28.90 15.18 -1.75
C GLY A 173 -28.77 16.03 -0.50
N LEU A 174 -28.58 17.34 -0.73
CA LEU A 174 -28.68 18.39 0.27
C LEU A 174 -29.55 19.51 -0.28
N ARG A 175 -30.41 20.09 0.57
CA ARG A 175 -31.15 21.31 0.22
C ARG A 175 -31.33 22.20 1.45
N GLN A 176 -31.31 23.50 1.22
CA GLN A 176 -31.71 24.47 2.23
C GLN A 176 -33.07 25.04 1.83
N VAL A 177 -34.04 24.99 2.75
CA VAL A 177 -35.42 25.44 2.51
C VAL A 177 -35.81 26.50 3.53
N GLU A 178 -36.75 27.37 3.17
CA GLU A 178 -37.32 28.32 4.13
C GLU A 178 -38.53 27.68 4.82
N HIS A 179 -38.40 27.37 6.10
CA HIS A 179 -39.47 26.82 6.93
C HIS A 179 -39.85 27.84 8.01
N ARG A 180 -41.07 28.38 7.94
CA ARG A 180 -41.60 29.34 8.93
C ARG A 180 -40.69 30.56 9.17
N GLY A 181 -40.08 31.09 8.11
CA GLY A 181 -39.18 32.25 8.16
C GLY A 181 -37.78 31.96 8.68
N GLN A 182 -37.42 30.69 8.88
CA GLN A 182 -36.07 30.24 9.20
C GLN A 182 -35.52 29.38 8.08
N LYS A 183 -34.21 29.45 7.83
CA LYS A 183 -33.57 28.58 6.85
C LYS A 183 -33.24 27.24 7.51
N GLU A 184 -33.94 26.19 7.09
CA GLU A 184 -33.72 24.82 7.55
C GLU A 184 -32.81 24.07 6.56
N LYS A 185 -31.85 23.31 7.10
CA LYS A 185 -30.91 22.50 6.32
C LYS A 185 -31.39 21.05 6.29
N LEU A 186 -31.65 20.52 5.10
CA LEU A 186 -32.15 19.17 4.89
C LEU A 186 -31.12 18.31 4.15
N ILE A 187 -31.11 17.02 4.50
CA ILE A 187 -30.29 15.98 3.86
C ILE A 187 -31.19 14.84 3.42
N ARG A 188 -30.93 14.34 2.21
CA ARG A 188 -31.65 13.21 1.62
C ARG A 188 -30.80 11.95 1.75
N ILE A 189 -31.42 10.90 2.29
CA ILE A 189 -30.76 9.64 2.61
C ILE A 189 -31.57 8.52 1.96
N ARG A 190 -30.87 7.52 1.44
CA ARG A 190 -31.47 6.37 0.78
C ARG A 190 -31.06 5.06 1.46
N ASN A 191 -32.07 4.27 1.83
CA ASN A 191 -31.91 2.89 2.27
C ASN A 191 -31.76 1.97 1.04
N PRO A 192 -30.65 1.22 0.90
CA PRO A 192 -30.46 0.32 -0.25
C PRO A 192 -31.50 -0.81 -0.35
N TRP A 193 -32.19 -1.16 0.74
CA TRP A 193 -33.30 -2.11 0.72
C TRP A 193 -34.51 -1.63 -0.08
N GLY A 194 -34.57 -0.35 -0.42
CA GLY A 194 -35.69 0.25 -1.14
C GLY A 194 -37.00 0.24 -0.36
N GLN A 195 -36.93 0.07 0.96
CA GLN A 195 -38.03 0.03 1.90
C GLN A 195 -37.52 0.39 3.30
N VAL A 196 -38.43 0.63 4.24
CA VAL A 196 -38.16 1.01 5.63
C VAL A 196 -37.53 2.40 5.69
N GLU A 197 -38.41 3.40 5.75
CA GLU A 197 -38.06 4.83 5.74
C GLU A 197 -38.25 5.52 7.09
N TRP A 198 -37.53 6.64 7.26
CA TRP A 198 -37.61 7.54 8.41
C TRP A 198 -39.05 8.01 8.69
N THR A 199 -39.46 7.95 9.96
CA THR A 199 -40.82 8.39 10.37
C THR A 199 -40.84 9.68 11.19
N GLY A 200 -39.73 10.43 11.22
CA GLY A 200 -39.66 11.70 11.94
C GLY A 200 -40.01 12.89 11.05
N ALA A 201 -39.61 14.09 11.50
CA ALA A 201 -39.76 15.33 10.74
C ALA A 201 -39.11 15.21 9.36
N TRP A 202 -39.80 15.72 8.34
CA TRP A 202 -39.42 15.68 6.91
C TRP A 202 -39.54 14.32 6.21
N SER A 203 -40.09 13.31 6.88
CA SER A 203 -40.54 12.08 6.21
C SER A 203 -41.60 12.34 5.12
N ASP A 204 -41.83 11.38 4.25
CA ASP A 204 -42.78 11.48 3.12
C ASP A 204 -44.21 11.87 3.53
N SER A 205 -44.60 11.50 4.75
CA SER A 205 -45.91 11.78 5.34
C SER A 205 -45.90 12.93 6.34
N SER A 206 -44.77 13.62 6.52
CA SER A 206 -44.58 14.69 7.51
C SER A 206 -45.43 15.92 7.18
N SER A 207 -45.99 16.53 8.22
CA SER A 207 -46.79 17.76 8.10
C SER A 207 -45.97 19.00 7.74
N GLU A 208 -44.66 18.95 7.97
CA GLU A 208 -43.67 20.01 7.80
C GLU A 208 -43.58 20.44 6.33
N TRP A 209 -43.83 19.52 5.40
CA TRP A 209 -43.97 19.79 3.96
C TRP A 209 -45.14 20.71 3.60
N ASN A 210 -46.08 20.97 4.51
CA ASN A 210 -47.19 21.90 4.25
C ASN A 210 -46.79 23.37 4.43
N ASP A 211 -45.64 23.61 5.08
CA ASP A 211 -45.14 24.94 5.40
C ASP A 211 -44.04 25.41 4.42
N ILE A 212 -43.75 24.62 3.37
CA ILE A 212 -42.80 24.95 2.28
C ILE A 212 -43.59 25.39 1.04
N ASP A 213 -42.95 26.20 0.18
CA ASP A 213 -43.46 26.55 -1.15
C ASP A 213 -43.86 25.31 -1.97
N SER A 214 -44.99 25.41 -2.70
CA SER A 214 -45.53 24.27 -3.44
C SER A 214 -44.61 23.76 -4.54
N ALA A 215 -43.85 24.64 -5.21
CA ALA A 215 -42.94 24.21 -6.27
C ALA A 215 -41.74 23.46 -5.69
N GLU A 216 -41.17 23.96 -4.58
CA GLU A 216 -40.07 23.29 -3.88
C GLU A 216 -40.50 21.92 -3.32
N LYS A 217 -41.73 21.84 -2.80
CA LYS A 217 -42.32 20.59 -2.32
C LYS A 217 -42.47 19.57 -3.45
N ASP A 218 -43.06 19.96 -4.58
CA ASP A 218 -43.29 19.05 -5.71
C ASP A 218 -41.97 18.54 -6.31
N GLU A 219 -40.89 19.32 -6.22
CA GLU A 219 -39.55 18.93 -6.64
C GLU A 219 -38.87 17.93 -5.69
N MET A 220 -39.02 18.10 -4.37
CA MET A 220 -38.31 17.28 -3.37
C MET A 220 -39.05 16.04 -2.91
N LEU A 221 -40.37 16.14 -2.80
CA LEU A 221 -41.18 15.16 -2.09
C LEU A 221 -41.63 14.08 -3.07
N CYS A 222 -40.90 12.97 -3.10
CA CYS A 222 -41.45 11.71 -3.57
C CYS A 222 -42.34 11.14 -2.45
N LYS A 223 -43.50 10.57 -2.77
CA LYS A 223 -44.33 9.83 -1.80
C LYS A 223 -44.40 8.39 -2.25
N MET A 224 -43.32 7.67 -2.06
CA MET A 224 -43.15 6.30 -2.54
C MET A 224 -42.30 5.55 -1.53
N GLU A 225 -42.68 4.32 -1.20
CA GLU A 225 -41.81 3.45 -0.41
C GLU A 225 -40.68 2.96 -1.32
N ASP A 226 -39.64 3.76 -1.45
CA ASP A 226 -38.45 3.51 -2.28
C ASP A 226 -37.14 3.55 -1.47
N GLY A 227 -37.27 3.70 -0.14
CA GLY A 227 -36.18 3.77 0.81
C GLY A 227 -35.52 5.15 0.90
N GLU A 228 -35.87 6.11 0.06
CA GLU A 228 -35.34 7.47 0.06
C GLU A 228 -36.20 8.39 0.92
N PHE A 229 -35.56 9.19 1.78
CA PHE A 229 -36.27 10.12 2.65
C PHE A 229 -35.43 11.36 2.95
N TRP A 230 -36.11 12.46 3.28
CA TRP A 230 -35.49 13.67 3.80
C TRP A 230 -35.50 13.68 5.33
N MET A 231 -34.47 14.28 5.92
CA MET A 231 -34.43 14.61 7.34
C MET A 231 -33.67 15.92 7.58
N SER A 232 -33.86 16.53 8.75
CA SER A 232 -33.07 17.70 9.10
C SER A 232 -31.60 17.32 9.33
N PHE A 233 -30.69 18.21 8.94
CA PHE A 233 -29.25 17.98 9.10
C PHE A 233 -28.86 17.82 10.58
N GLN A 234 -29.54 18.53 11.48
CA GLN A 234 -29.32 18.39 12.91
C GLN A 234 -29.72 17.00 13.44
N GLU A 235 -30.83 16.44 12.93
CA GLU A 235 -31.24 15.10 13.32
C GLU A 235 -30.34 14.04 12.68
N PHE A 236 -29.82 14.29 11.47
CA PHE A 236 -28.79 13.44 10.85
C PHE A 236 -27.56 13.32 11.76
N LEU A 237 -26.98 14.44 12.22
CA LEU A 237 -25.83 14.43 13.15
C LEU A 237 -26.13 13.71 14.48
N ARG A 238 -27.41 13.66 14.89
CA ARG A 238 -27.82 13.03 16.15
C ARG A 238 -28.06 11.53 16.01
N GLN A 239 -28.61 11.09 14.87
CA GLN A 239 -29.00 9.69 14.64
C GLN A 239 -27.88 8.87 14.02
N PHE A 240 -27.12 9.46 13.09
CA PHE A 240 -26.02 8.78 12.40
C PHE A 240 -24.70 8.93 13.16
N SER A 241 -23.81 7.97 12.97
CA SER A 241 -22.51 7.90 13.66
C SER A 241 -21.36 8.30 12.75
N ARG A 242 -21.41 7.87 11.49
CA ARG A 242 -20.31 8.00 10.51
C ARG A 242 -20.85 8.50 9.17
N LEU A 243 -20.03 9.32 8.52
CA LEU A 243 -20.20 9.72 7.12
C LEU A 243 -18.92 9.35 6.36
N GLU A 244 -19.08 8.76 5.20
CA GLU A 244 -18.03 8.29 4.30
C GLU A 244 -18.21 9.02 2.97
N ILE A 245 -17.16 9.68 2.47
CA ILE A 245 -17.18 10.41 1.20
C ILE A 245 -16.10 9.83 0.31
N CYS A 246 -16.45 9.28 -0.85
CA CYS A 246 -15.49 8.86 -1.87
C CYS A 246 -15.40 9.92 -2.96
N ASN A 247 -14.29 10.65 -2.98
CA ASN A 247 -14.02 11.65 -4.01
C ASN A 247 -13.47 10.98 -5.26
N LEU A 248 -14.00 11.36 -6.41
CA LEU A 248 -13.59 10.83 -7.70
C LEU A 248 -12.27 11.46 -8.14
N THR A 249 -11.44 10.66 -8.80
CA THR A 249 -10.21 11.13 -9.44
C THR A 249 -10.50 11.63 -10.87
N PRO A 250 -9.60 12.43 -11.46
CA PRO A 250 -9.80 13.00 -12.80
C PRO A 250 -10.01 11.95 -13.90
N ASP A 251 -9.51 10.73 -13.69
CA ASP A 251 -9.63 9.61 -14.65
C ASP A 251 -11.08 9.16 -14.88
N VAL A 252 -12.00 9.59 -14.01
CA VAL A 252 -13.36 9.07 -13.91
C VAL A 252 -14.40 10.04 -14.45
N LEU A 253 -14.13 11.35 -14.36
CA LEU A 253 -15.04 12.42 -14.82
C LEU A 253 -14.51 13.06 -16.10
N SER A 254 -15.31 13.08 -17.15
CA SER A 254 -14.94 13.70 -18.43
C SER A 254 -14.73 15.22 -18.33
N GLN A 255 -13.46 15.65 -18.49
CA GLN A 255 -12.89 16.92 -18.99
C GLN A 255 -13.40 18.33 -18.59
N ASP A 256 -14.55 18.55 -17.94
CA ASP A 256 -15.12 19.92 -17.83
C ASP A 256 -15.24 20.52 -16.41
N SER A 257 -14.71 19.88 -15.35
CA SER A 257 -14.75 20.44 -13.98
C SER A 257 -13.42 21.08 -13.54
N THR A 258 -13.45 22.36 -13.18
CA THR A 258 -12.28 23.23 -12.91
C THR A 258 -11.54 22.99 -11.58
N SER A 259 -11.65 21.83 -10.94
CA SER A 259 -10.99 21.54 -9.66
C SER A 259 -10.64 20.06 -9.55
N PHE A 260 -9.60 19.65 -10.27
CA PHE A 260 -9.08 18.29 -10.25
C PHE A 260 -7.98 18.16 -9.19
N TRP A 261 -8.08 17.13 -8.35
CA TRP A 261 -6.97 16.71 -7.50
C TRP A 261 -5.83 16.17 -8.36
N THR A 262 -4.63 16.71 -8.20
CA THR A 262 -3.42 16.08 -8.74
C THR A 262 -3.15 14.84 -7.92
N THR A 263 -3.10 13.67 -8.57
CA THR A 263 -2.97 12.36 -7.89
C THR A 263 -1.62 11.75 -8.17
N MET A 264 -0.96 11.27 -7.11
CA MET A 264 0.29 10.52 -7.18
C MET A 264 0.13 9.20 -6.43
N THR A 265 0.54 8.10 -7.06
CA THR A 265 0.36 6.75 -6.53
C THR A 265 1.70 6.04 -6.45
N PHE A 266 1.99 5.46 -5.28
CA PHE A 266 3.19 4.69 -5.02
C PHE A 266 2.81 3.29 -4.56
N GLU A 267 3.45 2.29 -5.15
CA GLU A 267 3.39 0.93 -4.63
C GLU A 267 4.52 0.73 -3.62
N GLY A 268 4.18 0.11 -2.50
CA GLY A 268 5.16 -0.16 -1.45
C GLY A 268 4.92 -1.50 -0.81
N THR A 269 5.88 -1.90 0.02
CA THR A 269 5.85 -3.20 0.67
C THR A 269 6.56 -3.15 2.01
N TRP A 270 5.92 -3.75 3.02
CA TRP A 270 6.56 -4.12 4.28
C TRP A 270 6.93 -5.61 4.21
N ARG A 271 8.24 -5.91 4.23
CA ARG A 271 8.77 -7.27 4.41
C ARG A 271 9.42 -7.42 5.77
N ARG A 272 9.20 -8.58 6.37
CA ARG A 272 9.75 -8.95 7.66
C ARG A 272 11.27 -9.00 7.55
N GLY A 273 11.95 -8.41 8.54
CA GLY A 273 13.40 -8.25 8.49
C GLY A 273 13.88 -7.41 7.31
N SER A 274 13.18 -6.39 6.83
CA SER A 274 13.85 -5.41 5.96
C SER A 274 13.18 -4.05 6.01
N THR A 275 11.88 -3.99 5.77
CA THR A 275 11.09 -2.78 5.54
C THR A 275 9.87 -2.70 6.45
N ALA A 276 9.53 -3.79 7.15
CA ALA A 276 8.48 -3.83 8.17
C ALA A 276 8.96 -3.23 9.50
N GLY A 277 9.18 -1.90 9.51
CA GLY A 277 9.79 -1.19 10.63
C GLY A 277 8.88 -0.95 11.84
N GLY A 278 7.56 -1.07 11.67
CA GLY A 278 6.57 -0.70 12.70
C GLY A 278 6.44 0.81 12.86
N CYS A 279 5.58 1.27 13.78
CA CYS A 279 5.33 2.71 13.96
C CYS A 279 6.40 3.41 14.80
N ARG A 280 6.26 4.73 15.02
CA ARG A 280 7.23 5.59 15.73
C ARG A 280 7.55 5.14 17.16
N ASN A 281 6.71 4.31 17.77
CA ASN A 281 6.96 3.67 19.07
C ASN A 281 8.15 2.70 19.05
N HIS A 282 8.59 2.28 17.86
CA HIS A 282 9.70 1.36 17.61
C HIS A 282 10.88 2.10 16.95
N PRO A 283 11.57 3.02 17.64
CA PRO A 283 12.58 3.91 17.03
C PRO A 283 13.79 3.19 16.43
N ASN A 284 14.07 1.95 16.85
CA ASN A 284 15.17 1.15 16.29
C ASN A 284 14.89 0.71 14.85
N THR A 285 13.63 0.54 14.49
CA THR A 285 13.19 -0.03 13.21
C THR A 285 12.26 0.91 12.44
N PHE A 286 11.69 1.95 13.05
CA PHE A 286 10.77 2.86 12.34
C PHE A 286 11.38 3.46 11.05
N TRP A 287 12.67 3.80 11.09
CA TRP A 287 13.35 4.45 9.99
C TRP A 287 13.57 3.54 8.77
N ILE A 288 13.45 2.20 8.89
CA ILE A 288 13.59 1.26 7.75
C ILE A 288 12.31 1.11 6.93
N ASN A 289 11.18 1.67 7.37
CA ASN A 289 9.98 1.72 6.53
C ASN A 289 10.25 2.52 5.24
N PRO A 290 9.55 2.22 4.13
CA PRO A 290 9.60 3.04 2.93
C PRO A 290 9.28 4.51 3.24
N GLN A 291 9.90 5.42 2.49
CA GLN A 291 9.79 6.86 2.73
C GLN A 291 9.44 7.57 1.42
N TYR A 292 8.55 8.57 1.48
CA TYR A 292 8.09 9.29 0.29
C TYR A 292 8.16 10.79 0.54
N LYS A 293 8.85 11.54 -0.33
CA LYS A 293 8.94 12.99 -0.25
C LYS A 293 7.81 13.63 -1.03
N ILE A 294 7.13 14.59 -0.43
CA ILE A 294 6.13 15.46 -1.06
C ILE A 294 6.60 16.91 -0.98
N SER A 295 6.57 17.62 -2.11
CA SER A 295 6.89 19.05 -2.22
C SER A 295 5.61 19.84 -2.50
N LEU A 296 5.21 20.64 -1.51
CA LEU A 296 4.05 21.53 -1.56
C LEU A 296 4.52 22.91 -2.01
N LEU A 297 4.11 23.34 -3.20
CA LEU A 297 4.66 24.52 -3.88
C LEU A 297 3.76 25.77 -3.80
N GLU A 298 2.45 25.58 -3.95
CA GLU A 298 1.47 26.66 -4.06
C GLU A 298 0.38 26.52 -2.99
N GLU A 299 0.01 27.64 -2.37
CA GLU A 299 -1.09 27.76 -1.41
C GLU A 299 -2.45 27.60 -2.12
N ASP A 300 -3.48 27.21 -1.37
CA ASP A 300 -4.82 27.04 -1.91
C ASP A 300 -5.46 28.42 -2.23
N ASP A 301 -6.25 28.50 -3.32
CA ASP A 301 -6.98 29.71 -3.70
C ASP A 301 -8.34 29.83 -2.96
N ASP A 302 -8.37 29.66 -1.62
CA ASP A 302 -9.60 29.86 -0.83
C ASP A 302 -9.59 31.24 -0.14
N PRO A 303 -10.38 32.23 -0.62
CA PRO A 303 -10.42 33.57 -0.05
C PRO A 303 -11.08 33.64 1.35
N GLU A 304 -11.63 32.53 1.86
CA GLU A 304 -12.20 32.43 3.20
C GLU A 304 -11.26 31.78 4.23
N ASP A 305 -10.07 31.30 3.84
CA ASP A 305 -9.08 30.73 4.77
C ASP A 305 -8.12 31.82 5.29
N ASP A 306 -8.03 31.95 6.61
CA ASP A 306 -7.13 32.91 7.27
C ASP A 306 -5.65 32.42 7.28
N GLU A 307 -5.41 31.17 6.85
CA GLU A 307 -4.10 30.51 6.85
C GLU A 307 -3.63 30.18 5.44
N ALA A 308 -2.47 30.72 5.08
CA ALA A 308 -1.69 30.39 3.89
C ALA A 308 -1.16 28.95 3.97
N ALA A 309 -1.94 27.98 3.50
CA ALA A 309 -1.61 26.55 3.57
C ALA A 309 -1.94 25.83 2.26
N CYS A 310 -1.28 24.69 2.05
CA CYS A 310 -1.56 23.76 0.96
C CYS A 310 -2.41 22.61 1.51
N SER A 311 -3.59 22.38 0.93
CA SER A 311 -4.45 21.26 1.27
C SER A 311 -4.09 20.03 0.44
N PHE A 312 -3.91 18.90 1.13
CA PHE A 312 -3.66 17.62 0.51
C PHE A 312 -4.29 16.47 1.30
N LEU A 313 -4.46 15.34 0.63
CA LEU A 313 -5.01 14.12 1.20
C LEU A 313 -3.97 13.00 1.01
N VAL A 314 -3.66 12.30 2.10
CA VAL A 314 -2.80 11.10 2.05
C VAL A 314 -3.67 9.90 2.35
N ALA A 315 -3.61 8.87 1.52
CA ALA A 315 -4.36 7.65 1.64
C ALA A 315 -3.42 6.44 1.54
N LEU A 316 -3.39 5.62 2.59
CA LEU A 316 -2.56 4.42 2.70
C LEU A 316 -3.45 3.17 2.71
N MET A 317 -3.37 2.36 1.65
CA MET A 317 -4.17 1.16 1.46
C MET A 317 -3.31 -0.11 1.54
N GLN A 318 -3.70 -1.11 2.34
CA GLN A 318 -3.05 -2.43 2.36
C GLN A 318 -3.68 -3.41 1.37
N LYS A 319 -2.86 -4.15 0.60
CA LYS A 319 -3.30 -5.02 -0.50
C LYS A 319 -3.72 -6.42 -0.03
N ASP A 320 -4.70 -6.99 -0.73
CA ASP A 320 -5.05 -8.42 -0.76
C ASP A 320 -5.35 -9.14 0.58
N ARG A 321 -5.55 -8.41 1.68
CA ARG A 321 -5.69 -8.99 3.03
C ARG A 321 -6.90 -9.93 3.17
N ARG A 322 -8.00 -9.68 2.44
CA ARG A 322 -9.21 -10.53 2.46
C ARG A 322 -8.92 -11.98 2.06
N ARG A 323 -7.94 -12.21 1.17
CA ARG A 323 -7.54 -13.56 0.72
C ARG A 323 -6.93 -14.39 1.85
N TYR A 324 -6.32 -13.75 2.85
CA TYR A 324 -5.64 -14.41 3.96
C TYR A 324 -6.57 -14.71 5.15
N ARG A 325 -7.84 -14.29 5.12
CA ARG A 325 -8.82 -14.59 6.19
C ARG A 325 -9.02 -16.08 6.43
N ARG A 326 -8.96 -16.90 5.38
CA ARG A 326 -9.02 -18.37 5.51
C ARG A 326 -7.85 -18.96 6.33
N GLN A 327 -6.74 -18.23 6.43
CA GLN A 327 -5.56 -18.59 7.21
C GLN A 327 -5.57 -17.94 8.62
N GLY A 328 -6.68 -17.30 9.00
CA GLY A 328 -6.82 -16.61 10.29
C GLY A 328 -6.11 -15.26 10.35
N GLN A 329 -5.67 -14.71 9.23
CA GLN A 329 -5.10 -13.36 9.18
C GLN A 329 -6.17 -12.33 8.80
N ASP A 330 -6.09 -11.14 9.38
CA ASP A 330 -6.98 -10.02 9.05
C ASP A 330 -6.17 -8.77 8.64
N MET A 331 -6.86 -7.66 8.43
CA MET A 331 -6.26 -6.33 8.22
C MET A 331 -5.24 -6.03 9.32
N HIS A 332 -4.05 -5.54 8.94
CA HIS A 332 -3.10 -5.01 9.90
C HIS A 332 -3.54 -3.63 10.37
N THR A 333 -3.16 -3.26 11.59
CA THR A 333 -3.27 -1.88 12.06
C THR A 333 -2.22 -1.04 11.33
N ILE A 334 -2.65 -0.13 10.44
CA ILE A 334 -1.77 0.70 9.61
C ILE A 334 -1.98 2.19 9.89
N GLY A 335 -0.99 3.00 9.51
CA GLY A 335 -1.02 4.46 9.60
C GLY A 335 0.25 5.07 9.04
N PHE A 336 0.32 6.40 9.03
CA PHE A 336 1.48 7.13 8.51
C PHE A 336 1.81 8.35 9.36
N ALA A 337 3.06 8.77 9.30
CA ALA A 337 3.55 10.00 9.92
C ALA A 337 4.24 10.88 8.87
N ILE A 338 4.10 12.20 9.03
CA ILE A 338 4.68 13.20 8.13
C ILE A 338 5.67 14.06 8.91
N TYR A 339 6.84 14.27 8.33
CA TYR A 339 7.93 15.06 8.89
C TYR A 339 8.29 16.20 7.93
N GLU A 340 8.59 17.37 8.46
CA GLU A 340 9.17 18.45 7.66
C GLU A 340 10.64 18.14 7.37
N ILE A 341 11.08 18.37 6.14
CA ILE A 341 12.48 18.21 5.74
C ILE A 341 13.23 19.53 6.01
N PRO A 342 14.24 19.52 6.90
CA PRO A 342 15.05 20.70 7.18
C PRO A 342 15.76 21.23 5.93
N GLU A 343 16.03 22.52 5.89
CA GLU A 343 16.71 23.19 4.76
C GLU A 343 18.04 22.54 4.38
N GLU A 344 18.75 21.95 5.35
CA GLU A 344 20.02 21.23 5.15
C GLU A 344 19.91 20.04 4.17
N PHE A 345 18.71 19.47 4.03
CA PHE A 345 18.44 18.32 3.17
C PHE A 345 17.61 18.69 1.93
N ARG A 346 17.20 19.96 1.77
CA ARG A 346 16.42 20.42 0.62
C ARG A 346 17.29 20.39 -0.64
N GLY A 347 16.80 19.74 -1.69
CA GLY A 347 17.53 19.58 -2.96
C GLY A 347 18.67 18.54 -2.95
N CYS A 348 18.86 17.81 -1.85
CA CYS A 348 19.71 16.62 -1.87
C CYS A 348 19.06 15.52 -2.74
N PRO A 349 19.86 14.60 -3.32
CA PRO A 349 19.33 13.40 -3.96
C PRO A 349 18.39 12.67 -2.98
N SER A 350 17.40 11.94 -3.48
CA SER A 350 16.53 11.08 -2.66
C SER A 350 17.39 10.15 -1.79
N VAL A 351 17.63 10.53 -0.53
CA VAL A 351 18.43 9.74 0.42
C VAL A 351 17.50 9.24 1.50
N HIS A 352 17.58 7.95 1.77
CA HIS A 352 16.78 7.32 2.82
C HIS A 352 17.16 7.87 4.19
N MET A 353 16.22 8.54 4.88
CA MET A 353 16.50 9.16 6.18
C MET A 353 16.76 8.08 7.24
N LYS A 354 17.85 8.24 8.00
CA LYS A 354 18.30 7.23 8.98
C LYS A 354 17.75 7.52 10.39
N LYS A 355 18.01 6.60 11.32
CA LYS A 355 17.52 6.63 12.72
C LYS A 355 17.64 7.99 13.43
N GLU A 356 18.81 8.62 13.34
CA GLU A 356 19.11 9.90 14.01
C GLU A 356 18.14 11.02 13.61
N PHE A 357 17.69 11.05 12.36
CA PHE A 357 16.74 12.04 11.88
C PHE A 357 15.43 11.98 12.68
N PHE A 358 14.83 10.79 12.80
CA PHE A 358 13.56 10.57 13.49
C PHE A 358 13.64 10.70 15.01
N LEU A 359 14.85 10.60 15.59
CA LEU A 359 15.09 10.86 17.00
C LEU A 359 15.14 12.36 17.31
N ARG A 360 15.59 13.20 16.37
CA ARG A 360 15.75 14.65 16.55
C ARG A 360 14.52 15.46 16.10
N HIS A 361 13.72 14.93 15.18
CA HIS A 361 12.58 15.63 14.60
C HIS A 361 11.25 15.00 15.04
N SER A 362 10.27 15.84 15.35
CA SER A 362 8.87 15.43 15.59
C SER A 362 8.07 15.44 14.29
N SER A 363 7.05 14.59 14.20
CA SER A 363 6.10 14.62 13.08
C SER A 363 5.29 15.92 13.10
N CYS A 364 5.19 16.61 11.96
CA CYS A 364 4.33 17.79 11.78
C CYS A 364 2.86 17.41 11.55
N ALA A 365 2.62 16.26 10.92
CA ALA A 365 1.29 15.69 10.72
C ALA A 365 1.34 14.15 10.77
N ARG A 366 0.18 13.51 10.88
CA ARG A 366 0.04 12.04 10.92
C ARG A 366 -1.40 11.63 10.64
N SER A 367 -1.62 10.37 10.30
CA SER A 367 -2.94 9.76 10.39
C SER A 367 -3.47 9.90 11.82
N GLU A 368 -4.76 10.25 11.99
CA GLU A 368 -5.34 10.51 13.32
C GLU A 368 -5.16 9.34 14.29
N THR A 369 -5.38 8.12 13.78
CA THR A 369 -5.19 6.88 14.52
C THR A 369 -4.58 5.81 13.61
N PHE A 370 -3.85 4.89 14.23
CA PHE A 370 -3.48 3.63 13.60
C PHE A 370 -4.67 2.67 13.76
N ILE A 371 -5.25 2.24 12.64
CA ILE A 371 -6.49 1.44 12.65
C ILE A 371 -6.38 0.27 11.66
N ASN A 372 -7.08 -0.82 11.96
CA ASN A 372 -7.12 -2.05 11.16
C ASN A 372 -8.18 -1.97 10.04
N LEU A 373 -8.13 -0.92 9.23
CA LEU A 373 -8.95 -0.77 8.02
C LEU A 373 -8.13 -1.09 6.78
N ARG A 374 -8.82 -1.37 5.66
CA ARG A 374 -8.17 -1.58 4.36
C ARG A 374 -7.39 -0.34 3.93
N GLU A 375 -7.97 0.85 4.09
CA GLU A 375 -7.34 2.13 3.82
C GLU A 375 -7.44 3.04 5.05
N VAL A 376 -6.38 3.81 5.29
CA VAL A 376 -6.34 4.92 6.24
C VAL A 376 -6.00 6.19 5.47
N SER A 377 -6.92 7.15 5.50
CA SER A 377 -6.75 8.44 4.85
C SER A 377 -6.83 9.59 5.85
N ALA A 378 -6.15 10.70 5.55
CA ALA A 378 -6.26 11.94 6.32
C ALA A 378 -6.10 13.16 5.42
N ARG A 379 -7.02 14.12 5.56
CA ARG A 379 -6.94 15.45 4.94
C ARG A 379 -6.10 16.34 5.83
N LEU A 380 -5.06 16.94 5.25
CA LEU A 380 -4.03 17.68 5.96
C LEU A 380 -3.81 19.03 5.30
N ARG A 381 -3.39 20.00 6.12
CA ARG A 381 -3.02 21.35 5.72
C ARG A 381 -1.65 21.64 6.29
N LEU A 382 -0.70 21.94 5.43
CA LEU A 382 0.68 22.29 5.82
C LEU A 382 1.14 23.48 4.99
N PRO A 383 2.04 24.33 5.51
CA PRO A 383 2.60 25.43 4.73
C PRO A 383 3.42 24.90 3.54
N PRO A 384 3.67 25.72 2.51
CA PRO A 384 4.56 25.36 1.41
C PRO A 384 5.94 24.89 1.90
N GLY A 385 6.43 23.77 1.37
CA GLY A 385 7.66 23.14 1.84
C GLY A 385 7.83 21.69 1.37
N GLU A 386 8.95 21.07 1.76
CA GLU A 386 9.22 19.65 1.51
C GLU A 386 8.95 18.82 2.77
N TYR A 387 8.23 17.71 2.60
CA TYR A 387 7.83 16.83 3.69
C TYR A 387 8.10 15.36 3.35
N LEU A 388 8.26 14.54 4.38
CA LEU A 388 8.52 13.11 4.30
C LEU A 388 7.34 12.34 4.90
N ILE A 389 6.68 11.52 4.09
CA ILE A 389 5.62 10.58 4.50
C ILE A 389 6.25 9.22 4.77
N VAL A 390 6.03 8.68 5.97
CA VAL A 390 6.49 7.34 6.38
C VAL A 390 5.28 6.45 6.70
N PRO A 391 4.82 5.63 5.75
CA PRO A 391 3.76 4.65 5.99
C PRO A 391 4.30 3.43 6.74
N SER A 392 3.54 2.95 7.74
CA SER A 392 3.94 1.81 8.55
C SER A 392 2.75 1.01 9.08
N THR A 393 3.00 -0.24 9.43
CA THR A 393 2.14 -0.98 10.37
C THR A 393 2.41 -0.50 11.80
N PHE A 394 1.47 -0.75 12.72
CA PHE A 394 1.65 -0.38 14.12
C PHE A 394 2.80 -1.16 14.76
N GLU A 395 2.75 -2.49 14.64
CA GLU A 395 3.79 -3.42 15.11
C GLU A 395 4.84 -3.65 14.00
N PRO A 396 6.11 -3.85 14.37
CA PRO A 396 7.17 -4.24 13.42
C PRO A 396 6.97 -5.68 12.92
N SER A 397 7.73 -6.04 11.88
CA SER A 397 7.75 -7.39 11.28
C SER A 397 6.41 -7.89 10.73
N LYS A 398 5.44 -6.99 10.53
CA LYS A 398 4.18 -7.28 9.84
C LYS A 398 4.36 -7.14 8.33
N GLU A 399 4.05 -8.21 7.61
CA GLU A 399 4.18 -8.24 6.16
C GLU A 399 2.87 -7.87 5.48
N ALA A 400 2.94 -6.90 4.57
CA ALA A 400 1.88 -6.57 3.63
C ALA A 400 2.43 -5.68 2.51
N ASP A 401 1.79 -5.79 1.35
CA ASP A 401 1.96 -4.83 0.27
C ASP A 401 0.99 -3.67 0.50
N PHE A 402 1.33 -2.47 0.04
CA PHE A 402 0.49 -1.30 0.20
C PHE A 402 0.53 -0.40 -1.04
N VAL A 403 -0.46 0.50 -1.12
CA VAL A 403 -0.51 1.63 -2.03
C VAL A 403 -0.59 2.89 -1.21
N LEU A 404 0.31 3.83 -1.47
CA LEU A 404 0.24 5.19 -0.93
C LEU A 404 -0.24 6.11 -2.05
N ARG A 405 -1.34 6.80 -1.82
CA ARG A 405 -1.89 7.81 -2.73
C ARG A 405 -1.83 9.17 -2.08
N VAL A 406 -1.37 10.16 -2.83
CA VAL A 406 -1.28 11.56 -2.40
C VAL A 406 -2.09 12.39 -3.40
N PHE A 407 -3.05 13.15 -2.87
CA PHE A 407 -3.89 14.04 -3.65
C PHE A 407 -3.58 15.47 -3.22
N THR A 408 -3.18 16.33 -4.16
CA THR A 408 -2.94 17.76 -3.89
C THR A 408 -3.88 18.62 -4.72
N GLU A 409 -4.35 19.72 -4.15
CA GLU A 409 -5.24 20.66 -4.85
C GLU A 409 -4.49 21.42 -5.94
N LYS A 410 -3.25 21.82 -5.65
CA LYS A 410 -2.30 22.42 -6.60
C LYS A 410 -1.28 21.41 -7.08
N GLN A 411 -0.55 21.76 -8.13
CA GLN A 411 0.53 20.93 -8.65
C GLN A 411 1.60 20.74 -7.56
N SER A 412 2.02 19.50 -7.37
CA SER A 412 3.05 19.10 -6.41
C SER A 412 4.03 18.14 -7.06
N GLU A 413 5.24 18.06 -6.51
CA GLU A 413 6.23 17.05 -6.88
C GLU A 413 6.34 16.05 -5.73
N THR A 414 6.04 14.78 -5.97
CA THR A 414 6.23 13.71 -4.98
C THR A 414 7.14 12.64 -5.56
N THR A 415 8.14 12.21 -4.79
CA THR A 415 9.12 11.20 -5.20
C THR A 415 9.33 10.18 -4.09
N GLU A 416 9.58 8.93 -4.44
CA GLU A 416 10.04 7.95 -3.46
C GLU A 416 11.44 8.32 -2.95
N MET A 417 11.63 8.25 -1.64
CA MET A 417 12.91 8.49 -0.98
C MET A 417 13.59 7.15 -0.76
N ASP A 418 14.45 6.79 -1.69
CA ASP A 418 15.20 5.54 -1.66
C ASP A 418 16.60 5.76 -2.21
N ASP A 419 17.55 4.94 -1.74
CA ASP A 419 18.96 5.09 -2.11
C ASP A 419 19.17 4.64 -3.57
N SER A 420 19.98 5.40 -4.33
CA SER A 420 20.37 5.00 -5.68
C SER A 420 21.25 3.76 -5.67
N VAL A 421 21.10 2.92 -6.68
CA VAL A 421 21.86 1.67 -6.82
C VAL A 421 23.28 2.01 -7.29
N VAL A 422 24.24 1.95 -6.38
CA VAL A 422 25.65 2.29 -6.62
C VAL A 422 26.55 1.30 -5.89
N ALA A 423 27.60 0.84 -6.58
CA ALA A 423 28.69 0.09 -5.97
C ALA A 423 29.99 0.88 -6.13
N ASN A 424 30.57 1.29 -5.01
CA ASN A 424 31.88 1.90 -4.94
C ASN A 424 32.87 0.83 -4.49
N PHE A 425 33.56 0.24 -5.46
CA PHE A 425 34.68 -0.65 -5.16
C PHE A 425 35.89 0.20 -4.75
N ASP A 426 36.60 -0.23 -3.71
CA ASP A 426 37.97 0.23 -3.55
C ASP A 426 38.74 -0.15 -4.83
N GLU A 427 39.63 0.72 -5.31
CA GLU A 427 40.54 0.39 -6.41
C GLU A 427 41.19 -0.96 -6.08
N GLU A 428 41.19 -1.90 -7.04
CA GLU A 428 41.82 -3.21 -6.82
C GLU A 428 43.25 -2.98 -6.34
N GLU A 429 43.59 -3.44 -5.13
CA GLU A 429 44.97 -3.48 -4.70
C GLU A 429 45.75 -4.28 -5.75
N GLU A 430 46.63 -3.63 -6.52
CA GLU A 430 47.63 -4.31 -7.34
C GLU A 430 48.60 -5.00 -6.38
N VAL A 431 48.22 -6.19 -5.92
CA VAL A 431 49.09 -7.02 -5.10
C VAL A 431 50.15 -7.60 -6.02
N LEU A 432 51.39 -7.16 -5.89
CA LEU A 432 52.51 -7.80 -6.56
C LEU A 432 52.95 -9.01 -5.74
N GLU A 433 53.58 -9.99 -6.41
CA GLU A 433 54.17 -11.12 -5.71
C GLU A 433 55.15 -10.68 -4.61
N SER A 434 55.86 -9.56 -4.81
CA SER A 434 56.79 -9.00 -3.81
C SER A 434 56.12 -8.59 -2.50
N ASP A 435 54.82 -8.33 -2.52
CA ASP A 435 54.06 -7.79 -1.39
C ASP A 435 53.49 -8.91 -0.52
N ILE A 436 53.61 -10.16 -0.97
CA ILE A 436 53.14 -11.34 -0.25
C ILE A 436 54.21 -11.82 0.72
N ASP A 437 53.92 -11.70 2.01
CA ASP A 437 54.76 -12.20 3.09
C ASP A 437 55.13 -13.68 2.91
N ASP A 438 56.39 -14.03 3.19
CA ASP A 438 56.89 -15.41 3.15
C ASP A 438 56.06 -16.37 4.02
N SER A 439 55.49 -15.86 5.12
CA SER A 439 54.60 -16.64 5.98
C SER A 439 53.28 -17.02 5.28
N PHE A 440 52.73 -16.12 4.45
CA PHE A 440 51.53 -16.39 3.67
C PHE A 440 51.85 -17.32 2.49
N ARG A 441 52.99 -17.14 1.82
CA ARG A 441 53.48 -18.07 0.79
C ARG A 441 53.64 -19.48 1.32
N SER A 442 54.24 -19.63 2.51
CA SER A 442 54.39 -20.94 3.16
C SER A 442 53.04 -21.54 3.56
N MET A 443 52.10 -20.73 4.03
CA MET A 443 50.74 -21.17 4.32
C MET A 443 50.01 -21.64 3.05
N PHE A 444 50.09 -20.87 1.97
CA PHE A 444 49.50 -21.21 0.67
C PHE A 444 50.07 -22.53 0.15
N ALA A 445 51.39 -22.67 0.08
CA ALA A 445 52.05 -23.90 -0.39
C ALA A 445 51.70 -25.14 0.45
N GLN A 446 51.44 -24.98 1.76
CA GLN A 446 50.99 -26.08 2.60
C GLN A 446 49.54 -26.50 2.31
N LEU A 447 48.75 -25.61 1.72
CA LEU A 447 47.31 -25.77 1.52
C LEU A 447 46.94 -26.10 0.06
N SER A 448 47.74 -25.67 -0.91
CA SER A 448 47.52 -25.82 -2.36
C SER A 448 48.16 -27.06 -2.99
N GLY A 449 48.75 -27.95 -2.17
CA GLY A 449 49.27 -29.24 -2.63
C GLY A 449 50.37 -29.13 -3.70
N ASP A 450 50.45 -30.15 -4.57
CA ASP A 450 51.48 -30.25 -5.61
C ASP A 450 51.14 -29.40 -6.87
N ASP A 451 49.87 -29.04 -7.06
CA ASP A 451 49.37 -28.24 -8.20
C ASP A 451 49.47 -26.73 -7.96
N MET A 452 49.82 -26.29 -6.75
CA MET A 452 50.05 -24.88 -6.39
C MET A 452 48.83 -23.98 -6.65
N GLU A 453 47.64 -24.56 -6.67
CA GLU A 453 46.36 -23.91 -6.86
C GLU A 453 45.38 -24.37 -5.77
N ILE A 454 44.47 -23.52 -5.33
CA ILE A 454 43.45 -23.88 -4.34
C ILE A 454 42.14 -24.18 -5.05
N SER A 455 41.65 -25.41 -4.94
CA SER A 455 40.32 -25.79 -5.38
C SER A 455 39.22 -25.32 -4.41
N VAL A 456 37.97 -25.27 -4.89
CA VAL A 456 36.79 -24.94 -4.06
C VAL A 456 36.70 -25.78 -2.77
N ARG A 457 37.08 -27.07 -2.83
CA ARG A 457 37.02 -27.97 -1.67
C ARG A 457 38.10 -27.66 -0.64
N GLU A 458 39.29 -27.32 -1.11
CA GLU A 458 40.39 -26.87 -0.26
C GLU A 458 40.05 -25.52 0.38
N LEU A 459 39.54 -24.56 -0.41
CA LEU A 459 39.10 -23.25 0.08
C LEU A 459 38.11 -23.40 1.24
N ARG A 460 37.08 -24.23 1.07
CA ARG A 460 36.11 -24.50 2.14
C ARG A 460 36.79 -25.05 3.40
N THR A 461 37.71 -26.00 3.25
CA THR A 461 38.40 -26.63 4.37
C THR A 461 39.26 -25.62 5.12
N ILE A 462 39.94 -24.74 4.39
CA ILE A 462 40.80 -23.67 4.91
C ILE A 462 39.95 -22.66 5.69
N LEU A 463 38.92 -22.11 5.05
CA LEU A 463 38.06 -21.10 5.66
C LEU A 463 37.34 -21.64 6.89
N ASN A 464 36.83 -22.87 6.87
CA ASN A 464 36.14 -23.44 8.03
C ASN A 464 37.08 -23.73 9.19
N ARG A 465 38.34 -24.10 8.91
CA ARG A 465 39.37 -24.22 9.96
C ARG A 465 39.67 -22.86 10.61
N VAL A 466 39.57 -21.76 9.86
CA VAL A 466 39.81 -20.41 10.39
C VAL A 466 38.58 -19.91 11.16
N VAL A 467 37.40 -19.99 10.58
CA VAL A 467 36.12 -19.59 11.20
C VAL A 467 35.89 -20.34 12.51
N SER A 468 36.22 -21.64 12.58
CA SER A 468 36.11 -22.42 13.82
C SER A 468 36.92 -21.88 15.02
N LYS A 469 37.94 -21.04 14.77
CA LYS A 469 38.71 -20.37 15.83
C LYS A 469 38.03 -19.10 16.35
N HIS A 470 37.07 -18.55 15.61
CA HIS A 470 36.31 -17.36 15.94
C HIS A 470 35.00 -17.74 16.63
N ARG A 471 35.05 -17.87 17.96
CA ARG A 471 33.88 -18.23 18.80
C ARG A 471 32.82 -17.15 18.89
N ASP A 472 33.16 -15.94 18.44
CA ASP A 472 32.29 -14.79 18.33
C ASP A 472 31.32 -14.89 17.15
N LEU A 473 31.59 -15.75 16.17
CA LEU A 473 30.71 -15.95 15.01
C LEU A 473 29.78 -17.14 15.25
N GLN A 474 28.50 -16.94 15.03
CA GLN A 474 27.51 -18.01 15.02
C GLN A 474 27.22 -18.41 13.57
N THR A 475 27.94 -19.43 13.08
CA THR A 475 27.84 -19.95 11.70
C THR A 475 28.19 -21.43 11.67
N ASP A 476 27.61 -22.17 10.73
CA ASP A 476 27.94 -23.57 10.45
C ASP A 476 29.24 -23.71 9.61
N GLY A 477 29.87 -22.58 9.30
CA GLY A 477 31.02 -22.47 8.41
C GLY A 477 30.60 -22.24 6.96
N PHE A 478 31.57 -21.89 6.13
CA PHE A 478 31.39 -21.65 4.71
C PHE A 478 30.84 -22.88 3.96
N SER A 479 29.77 -22.63 3.21
CA SER A 479 29.17 -23.59 2.31
C SER A 479 29.99 -23.80 1.03
N MET A 480 29.69 -24.89 0.30
CA MET A 480 30.27 -25.10 -1.03
C MET A 480 29.83 -24.05 -2.04
N GLU A 481 28.63 -23.48 -1.87
CA GLU A 481 28.11 -22.45 -2.78
C GLU A 481 28.88 -21.14 -2.61
N SER A 482 29.09 -20.70 -1.37
CA SER A 482 29.87 -19.51 -1.06
C SER A 482 31.30 -19.64 -1.57
N CYS A 483 31.95 -20.78 -1.36
CA CYS A 483 33.29 -21.01 -1.88
C CYS A 483 33.34 -21.05 -3.41
N ARG A 484 32.31 -21.58 -4.10
CA ARG A 484 32.25 -21.49 -5.57
C ARG A 484 32.12 -20.06 -6.05
N ALA A 485 31.23 -19.29 -5.42
CA ALA A 485 31.04 -17.88 -5.76
C ALA A 485 32.34 -17.08 -5.56
N MET A 486 33.08 -17.34 -4.47
CA MET A 486 34.37 -16.70 -4.21
C MET A 486 35.41 -17.03 -5.28
N VAL A 487 35.47 -18.29 -5.71
CA VAL A 487 36.37 -18.70 -6.80
C VAL A 487 35.94 -18.01 -8.10
N CYS A 488 34.67 -18.07 -8.49
CA CYS A 488 34.16 -17.41 -9.70
C CYS A 488 34.47 -15.91 -9.73
N LEU A 489 34.37 -15.21 -8.59
CA LEU A 489 34.67 -13.78 -8.53
C LEU A 489 36.16 -13.48 -8.75
N MET A 490 37.06 -14.37 -8.32
CA MET A 490 38.51 -14.13 -8.31
C MET A 490 39.24 -14.76 -9.49
N ASP A 491 38.68 -15.81 -10.07
CA ASP A 491 39.24 -16.60 -11.19
C ASP A 491 39.26 -15.78 -12.48
N LYS A 492 40.35 -15.02 -12.66
CA LYS A 492 40.54 -14.17 -13.84
C LYS A 492 41.06 -14.96 -15.04
N ASP A 493 41.66 -16.13 -14.81
CA ASP A 493 42.28 -16.96 -15.84
C ASP A 493 41.41 -18.13 -16.34
N GLY A 494 40.26 -18.37 -15.70
CA GLY A 494 39.30 -19.41 -16.05
C GLY A 494 39.72 -20.81 -15.61
N SER A 495 40.64 -20.92 -14.64
CA SER A 495 41.16 -22.18 -14.11
C SER A 495 40.15 -22.93 -13.24
N ALA A 496 39.07 -22.27 -12.81
CA ALA A 496 38.12 -22.71 -11.79
C ALA A 496 38.78 -22.99 -10.43
N ARG A 497 39.94 -22.38 -10.18
CA ARG A 497 40.80 -22.53 -9.01
C ARG A 497 41.39 -21.17 -8.65
N LEU A 498 42.14 -21.11 -7.55
CA LEU A 498 42.80 -19.87 -7.10
C LEU A 498 44.31 -20.02 -7.09
N GLY A 499 44.98 -19.15 -7.84
CA GLY A 499 46.41 -18.93 -7.72
C GLY A 499 46.78 -18.17 -6.45
N LEU A 500 48.08 -18.01 -6.20
CA LEU A 500 48.60 -17.34 -4.99
C LEU A 500 48.11 -15.89 -4.86
N LEU A 501 48.15 -15.13 -5.96
CA LEU A 501 47.74 -13.72 -6.00
C LEU A 501 46.23 -13.57 -5.77
N GLU A 502 45.43 -14.36 -6.49
CA GLU A 502 43.96 -14.37 -6.37
C GLU A 502 43.53 -14.76 -4.95
N PHE A 503 44.17 -15.77 -4.36
CA PHE A 503 43.89 -16.18 -2.98
C PHE A 503 44.27 -15.09 -1.97
N GLN A 504 45.37 -14.36 -2.17
CA GLN A 504 45.76 -13.25 -1.30
C GLN A 504 44.73 -12.10 -1.34
N ILE A 505 44.26 -11.73 -2.53
CA ILE A 505 43.22 -10.70 -2.71
C ILE A 505 41.92 -11.15 -2.03
N LEU A 506 41.50 -12.39 -2.27
CA LEU A 506 40.32 -12.97 -1.62
C LEU A 506 40.45 -12.96 -0.09
N TRP A 507 41.62 -13.31 0.43
CA TRP A 507 41.87 -13.33 1.86
C TRP A 507 41.78 -11.95 2.50
N ASN A 508 42.34 -10.92 1.84
CA ASN A 508 42.20 -9.53 2.27
C ASN A 508 40.74 -9.08 2.28
N LYS A 509 39.97 -9.41 1.24
CA LYS A 509 38.53 -9.14 1.16
C LYS A 509 37.76 -9.80 2.31
N ILE A 510 37.96 -11.10 2.56
CA ILE A 510 37.31 -11.82 3.66
C ILE A 510 37.65 -11.20 5.02
N ARG A 511 38.90 -10.76 5.23
CA ARG A 511 39.29 -10.06 6.46
C ARG A 511 38.61 -8.70 6.62
N LYS A 512 38.49 -7.93 5.53
CA LYS A 512 37.74 -6.66 5.53
C LYS A 512 36.28 -6.90 5.87
N TRP A 513 35.63 -7.86 5.19
CA TRP A 513 34.24 -8.21 5.43
C TRP A 513 33.99 -8.75 6.84
N LEU A 514 34.93 -9.51 7.41
CA LEU A 514 34.88 -9.92 8.82
C LEU A 514 34.98 -8.72 9.78
N GLY A 515 35.80 -7.72 9.45
CA GLY A 515 35.87 -6.46 10.19
C GLY A 515 34.54 -5.73 10.20
N ILE A 516 33.95 -5.53 9.02
CA ILE A 516 32.62 -4.92 8.84
C ILE A 516 31.56 -5.71 9.60
N PHE A 517 31.55 -7.04 9.45
CA PHE A 517 30.59 -7.90 10.14
C PHE A 517 30.60 -7.69 11.66
N ARG A 518 31.79 -7.63 12.25
CA ARG A 518 31.97 -7.39 13.69
C ARG A 518 31.63 -5.98 14.14
N GLU A 519 31.85 -5.00 13.28
CA GLU A 519 31.52 -3.61 13.57
C GLU A 519 30.01 -3.39 13.62
N PHE A 520 29.28 -4.08 12.75
CA PHE A 520 27.83 -3.94 12.59
C PHE A 520 26.99 -5.01 13.29
N ASP A 521 27.58 -6.05 13.86
CA ASP A 521 26.95 -6.92 14.87
C ASP A 521 26.80 -6.15 16.20
N LEU A 522 25.83 -5.23 16.23
CA LEU A 522 25.65 -4.26 17.31
C LEU A 522 25.12 -4.93 18.57
N ASP A 523 24.32 -5.99 18.42
CA ASP A 523 23.78 -6.77 19.51
C ASP A 523 24.71 -7.89 20.00
N LYS A 524 25.83 -8.11 19.29
CA LYS A 524 26.85 -9.14 19.58
C LYS A 524 26.25 -10.54 19.61
N SER A 525 25.27 -10.78 18.75
CA SER A 525 24.64 -12.09 18.59
C SER A 525 25.55 -13.08 17.86
N GLY A 526 26.59 -12.59 17.17
CA GLY A 526 27.42 -13.40 16.28
C GLY A 526 26.77 -13.64 14.91
N CYS A 527 25.63 -13.00 14.66
CA CYS A 527 24.93 -12.95 13.39
C CYS A 527 24.51 -11.51 13.09
N MET A 528 24.08 -11.22 11.86
CA MET A 528 23.48 -9.94 11.50
C MET A 528 21.98 -10.05 11.36
N ASN A 529 21.26 -9.13 11.97
CA ASN A 529 19.88 -8.87 11.57
C ASN A 529 19.85 -7.99 10.31
N SER A 530 18.66 -7.79 9.76
CA SER A 530 18.48 -7.03 8.53
C SER A 530 18.86 -5.56 8.57
N TYR A 531 18.71 -4.93 9.74
CA TYR A 531 19.09 -3.54 9.96
C TYR A 531 20.61 -3.41 9.88
N GLU A 532 21.32 -4.37 10.49
CA GLU A 532 22.78 -4.43 10.48
C GLU A 532 23.29 -4.70 9.08
N MET A 533 22.63 -5.60 8.34
CA MET A 533 22.94 -5.89 6.94
C MET A 533 22.88 -4.65 6.05
N ARG A 534 21.85 -3.80 6.19
CA ARG A 534 21.74 -2.55 5.41
C ARG A 534 22.95 -1.64 5.64
N LEU A 535 23.30 -1.42 6.91
CA LEU A 535 24.44 -0.57 7.26
C LEU A 535 25.79 -1.18 6.86
N ALA A 536 25.91 -2.50 7.01
CA ALA A 536 27.11 -3.25 6.63
C ALA A 536 27.35 -3.23 5.11
N LEU A 537 26.30 -3.34 4.30
CA LEU A 537 26.40 -3.20 2.85
C LEU A 537 26.82 -1.78 2.44
N GLU A 538 26.24 -0.74 3.06
CA GLU A 538 26.63 0.65 2.82
C GLU A 538 28.11 0.91 3.15
N ASN A 539 28.59 0.38 4.28
CA ASN A 539 30.01 0.46 4.66
C ASN A 539 30.89 -0.39 3.72
N GLY A 540 30.37 -1.51 3.24
CA GLY A 540 30.98 -2.36 2.23
C GLY A 540 31.07 -1.74 0.83
N GLY A 541 30.53 -0.53 0.63
CA GLY A 541 30.58 0.21 -0.62
C GLY A 541 29.32 0.08 -1.49
N PHE A 542 28.29 -0.63 -1.03
CA PHE A 542 27.06 -0.87 -1.78
C PHE A 542 25.91 -0.02 -1.23
N ARG A 543 25.38 0.88 -2.06
CA ARG A 543 24.09 1.54 -1.83
C ARG A 543 23.07 0.90 -2.75
N LEU A 544 21.98 0.40 -2.18
CA LEU A 544 20.94 -0.34 -2.89
C LEU A 544 19.58 0.26 -2.54
N ASN A 545 18.60 0.10 -3.41
CA ASN A 545 17.23 0.49 -3.12
C ASN A 545 16.52 -0.56 -2.22
N ASN A 546 15.39 -0.18 -1.63
CA ASN A 546 14.57 -1.01 -0.76
C ASN A 546 14.20 -2.36 -1.39
N ARG A 547 13.88 -2.36 -2.70
CA ARG A 547 13.53 -3.58 -3.44
C ARG A 547 14.67 -4.60 -3.46
N LEU A 548 15.89 -4.16 -3.75
CA LEU A 548 17.07 -5.03 -3.73
C LEU A 548 17.36 -5.53 -2.31
N TYR A 549 17.29 -4.66 -1.30
CA TYR A 549 17.43 -5.09 0.10
C TYR A 549 16.43 -6.18 0.48
N GLN A 550 15.15 -6.02 0.12
CA GLN A 550 14.13 -7.05 0.35
C GLN A 550 14.50 -8.39 -0.28
N MET A 551 14.97 -8.40 -1.53
CA MET A 551 15.38 -9.63 -2.20
C MET A 551 16.60 -10.28 -1.55
N LEU A 552 17.59 -9.48 -1.12
CA LEU A 552 18.79 -9.98 -0.46
C LEU A 552 18.44 -10.62 0.88
N ILE A 553 17.62 -9.97 1.72
CA ILE A 553 17.16 -10.56 2.97
C ILE A 553 16.38 -11.86 2.70
N ALA A 554 15.41 -11.84 1.77
CA ALA A 554 14.60 -13.02 1.49
C ALA A 554 15.42 -14.23 1.00
N ARG A 555 16.61 -14.00 0.44
CA ARG A 555 17.49 -15.04 -0.10
C ARG A 555 18.56 -15.49 0.88
N TYR A 556 19.16 -14.57 1.64
CA TYR A 556 20.35 -14.82 2.46
C TYR A 556 20.08 -14.84 3.96
N ALA A 557 18.92 -14.37 4.42
CA ALA A 557 18.54 -14.46 5.83
C ALA A 557 17.78 -15.77 6.09
N ASP A 558 18.16 -16.48 7.15
CA ASP A 558 17.39 -17.58 7.73
C ASP A 558 16.78 -17.11 9.05
N ASN A 559 15.45 -17.22 9.18
CA ASN A 559 14.70 -16.74 10.36
C ASN A 559 15.06 -15.30 10.78
N GLU A 560 15.19 -14.37 9.83
CA GLU A 560 15.55 -12.95 10.03
C GLU A 560 17.02 -12.69 10.41
N ILE A 561 17.86 -13.72 10.35
CA ILE A 561 19.27 -13.66 10.77
C ILE A 561 20.16 -14.07 9.60
N ILE A 562 21.25 -13.34 9.41
CA ILE A 562 22.27 -13.58 8.37
C ILE A 562 23.57 -13.92 9.07
N ASP A 563 24.06 -15.15 8.88
CA ASP A 563 25.36 -15.54 9.42
C ASP A 563 26.52 -15.05 8.53
N PHE A 564 27.75 -15.26 8.99
CA PHE A 564 28.93 -14.78 8.28
C PHE A 564 29.11 -15.41 6.89
N ASP A 565 28.70 -16.68 6.72
CA ASP A 565 28.74 -17.36 5.41
C ASP A 565 27.81 -16.67 4.40
N ASN A 566 26.53 -16.52 4.77
CA ASN A 566 25.53 -15.90 3.89
C ASN A 566 25.84 -14.43 3.61
N PHE A 567 26.34 -13.68 4.61
CA PHE A 567 26.81 -12.31 4.42
C PHE A 567 27.92 -12.22 3.36
N THR A 568 28.93 -13.08 3.50
CA THR A 568 30.06 -13.11 2.57
C THR A 568 29.63 -13.55 1.18
N CYS A 569 28.79 -14.59 1.07
CA CYS A 569 28.26 -15.04 -0.21
C CYS A 569 27.45 -13.94 -0.92
N CYS A 570 26.67 -13.18 -0.15
CA CYS A 570 25.89 -12.05 -0.67
C CYS A 570 26.82 -10.98 -1.25
N LEU A 571 27.84 -10.54 -0.51
CA LEU A 571 28.81 -9.53 -0.96
C LEU A 571 29.57 -9.96 -2.22
N VAL A 572 30.05 -11.20 -2.24
CA VAL A 572 30.76 -11.78 -3.39
C VAL A 572 29.90 -11.75 -4.65
N LYS A 573 28.65 -12.23 -4.56
CA LYS A 573 27.73 -12.26 -5.70
C LYS A 573 27.31 -10.86 -6.13
N LEU A 574 27.13 -9.94 -5.18
CA LEU A 574 26.80 -8.55 -5.48
C LEU A 574 27.96 -7.88 -6.23
N GLU A 575 29.20 -8.05 -5.75
CA GLU A 575 30.41 -7.56 -6.41
C GLU A 575 30.55 -8.13 -7.84
N ALA A 576 30.37 -9.45 -8.01
CA ALA A 576 30.45 -10.10 -9.32
C ALA A 576 29.44 -9.51 -10.31
N MET A 577 28.19 -9.36 -9.89
CA MET A 577 27.11 -8.86 -10.75
C MET A 577 27.30 -7.39 -11.15
N PHE A 578 27.75 -6.54 -10.21
CA PHE A 578 28.04 -5.13 -10.52
C PHE A 578 29.23 -5.01 -11.49
N ARG A 579 30.31 -5.78 -11.29
CA ARG A 579 31.47 -5.78 -12.18
C ARG A 579 31.08 -6.24 -13.58
N ALA A 580 30.36 -7.36 -13.69
CA ALA A 580 29.91 -7.87 -14.97
C ALA A 580 28.99 -6.89 -15.69
N PHE A 581 28.09 -6.20 -14.97
CA PHE A 581 27.24 -5.17 -15.55
C PHE A 581 28.07 -3.97 -16.06
N GLN A 582 29.03 -3.47 -15.26
CA GLN A 582 29.90 -2.35 -15.63
C GLN A 582 30.81 -2.69 -16.83
N GLU A 583 31.27 -3.92 -16.95
CA GLU A 583 32.07 -4.38 -18.11
C GLU A 583 31.26 -4.43 -19.41
N LEU A 584 29.96 -4.72 -19.30
CA LEU A 584 29.03 -4.75 -20.43
C LEU A 584 28.51 -3.35 -20.80
N ASP A 585 28.25 -2.48 -19.82
CA ASP A 585 27.78 -1.09 -20.02
C ASP A 585 28.94 -0.08 -20.13
N ARG A 586 29.80 -0.26 -21.13
CA ARG A 586 31.00 0.59 -21.32
C ARG A 586 30.68 2.06 -21.58
N ASP A 587 29.50 2.33 -22.13
CA ASP A 587 29.05 3.67 -22.49
C ASP A 587 28.28 4.36 -21.36
N GLY A 588 28.06 3.68 -20.21
CA GLY A 588 27.37 4.23 -19.04
C GLY A 588 25.91 4.58 -19.31
N THR A 589 25.24 3.79 -20.15
CA THR A 589 23.86 4.01 -20.56
C THR A 589 22.84 3.64 -19.48
N GLY A 590 23.26 2.84 -18.49
CA GLY A 590 22.39 2.25 -17.47
C GLY A 590 21.61 1.04 -17.96
N SER A 591 21.92 0.50 -19.14
CA SER A 591 21.26 -0.67 -19.72
C SER A 591 22.25 -1.57 -20.48
N VAL A 592 21.99 -2.88 -20.50
CA VAL A 592 22.82 -3.85 -21.21
C VAL A 592 21.92 -4.72 -22.09
N GLU A 593 22.27 -4.85 -23.37
CA GLU A 593 21.64 -5.80 -24.29
C GLU A 593 22.44 -7.10 -24.33
N MET A 594 21.76 -8.23 -24.20
CA MET A 594 22.39 -9.55 -24.28
C MET A 594 21.45 -10.57 -24.90
N ASN A 595 22.03 -11.54 -25.61
CA ASN A 595 21.28 -12.68 -26.12
C ASN A 595 21.12 -13.78 -25.05
N ILE A 596 20.33 -14.81 -25.36
CA ILE A 596 20.04 -15.89 -24.40
C ILE A 596 21.30 -16.67 -23.97
N ILE A 597 22.31 -16.80 -24.84
CA ILE A 597 23.53 -17.53 -24.52
C ILE A 597 24.37 -16.71 -23.54
N GLU A 598 24.52 -15.41 -23.79
CA GLU A 598 25.21 -14.46 -22.90
C GLU A 598 24.53 -14.40 -21.54
N TRP A 599 23.19 -14.29 -21.50
CA TRP A 599 22.40 -14.32 -20.26
C TRP A 599 22.63 -15.61 -19.46
N LEU A 600 22.61 -16.77 -20.12
CA LEU A 600 22.83 -18.05 -19.45
C LEU A 600 24.27 -18.18 -18.94
N CYS A 601 25.27 -17.74 -19.71
CA CYS A 601 26.66 -17.72 -19.27
C CYS A 601 26.82 -16.83 -18.02
N LEU A 602 26.25 -15.63 -18.04
CA LEU A 602 26.33 -14.69 -16.92
C LEU A 602 25.63 -15.24 -15.66
N THR A 603 24.44 -15.82 -15.79
CA THR A 603 23.64 -16.25 -14.63
C THR A 603 24.02 -17.61 -14.06
N MET A 604 24.63 -18.49 -14.87
CA MET A 604 25.02 -19.84 -14.44
C MET A 604 26.51 -19.95 -14.09
N CYS A 605 27.36 -19.15 -14.73
CA CYS A 605 28.82 -19.24 -14.60
C CYS A 605 29.44 -18.00 -13.96
N GLY A 606 28.70 -16.89 -13.86
CA GLY A 606 29.14 -15.62 -13.25
C GLY A 606 28.84 -15.50 -11.76
#